data_AF-A0A2S5DRL4-F1
#
_entry.id   AF-A0A2S5DRL4-F1
#
_cell.length_a   1.000
_cell.length_b   1.000
_cell.length_c   1.000
_cell.angle_alpha   90.00
_cell.angle_beta   90.00
_cell.angle_gamma   90.00
#
_symmetry.space_group_name_H-M   'P 1'
#
loop_
_entity.id
_entity.type
_entity.pdbx_description
1 polymer ?
#
loop_
_entity_poly.entity_id
_entity_poly.type
_entity_poly.pdbx_seq_one_letter_code
_entity_poly.pdbx_strand_id
1 'polypeptide(L)'
;MSTNNITTVRQHLLDTLADLRDRQNPMDVDRARAVADVARVLVDSAKVEVDFIKASGAAGSEFLQPADETPQLPNGITGIHRHTMK
;
A
#
# COMPACT_ATOMS: atom_id res chain seq x y z
N MET A 1 8.31 -6.60 10.84
CA MET A 1 7.69 -5.29 11.12
C MET A 1 6.55 -5.13 10.15
N SER A 2 5.32 -4.89 10.62
CA SER A 2 4.16 -4.72 9.72
C SER A 2 4.29 -3.38 9.02
N THR A 3 4.56 -3.40 7.71
CA THR A 3 4.61 -2.20 6.88
C THR A 3 3.20 -1.59 6.81
N ASN A 4 3.08 -0.27 7.04
CA ASN A 4 1.81 0.46 6.95
C ASN A 4 1.39 0.67 5.49
N ASN A 5 1.04 -0.41 4.79
CA ASN A 5 0.60 -0.39 3.40
C ASN A 5 -0.86 -0.88 3.26
N ILE A 6 -1.43 -0.69 2.07
CA ILE A 6 -2.81 -1.11 1.76
C ILE A 6 -3.05 -2.61 1.97
N THR A 7 -2.02 -3.45 1.83
CA THR A 7 -2.11 -4.90 2.03
C THR A 7 -2.33 -5.24 3.51
N THR A 8 -1.60 -4.60 4.41
CA THR A 8 -1.76 -4.76 5.87
C THR A 8 -3.16 -4.31 6.30
N VAL A 9 -3.66 -3.19 5.76
CA VAL A 9 -5.03 -2.71 6.04
C VAL A 9 -6.08 -3.72 5.56
N ARG A 10 -5.92 -4.26 4.34
CA ARG A 10 -6.81 -5.28 3.79
C ARG A 10 -6.82 -6.54 4.66
N GLN A 11 -5.65 -6.98 5.12
CA GLN A 11 -5.53 -8.14 5.99
C GLN A 11 -6.30 -7.95 7.30
N HIS A 12 -6.09 -6.82 7.98
CA HIS A 12 -6.80 -6.53 9.22
C HIS A 12 -8.33 -6.49 9.06
N LEU A 13 -8.84 -6.01 7.93
CA LEU A 13 -10.28 -6.02 7.66
C LEU A 13 -10.83 -7.43 7.44
N LEU A 14 -10.06 -8.28 6.76
CA LEU A 14 -10.42 -9.69 6.58
C LEU A 14 -10.41 -10.44 7.90
N ASP A 15 -9.44 -10.16 8.77
CA ASP A 15 -9.37 -10.73 10.12
C ASP A 15 -10.56 -10.27 10.97
N THR A 16 -10.92 -8.98 10.90
CA THR A 16 -12.11 -8.40 11.55
C THR A 16 -13.41 -9.10 11.12
N LEU A 17 -13.53 -9.45 9.83
CA LEU A 17 -14.67 -10.22 9.31
C LEU A 17 -14.68 -11.68 9.81
N ALA A 18 -13.50 -12.28 9.99
CA ALA A 18 -13.38 -13.61 10.58
C ALA A 18 -13.79 -13.61 12.06
N ASP A 19 -13.35 -12.60 12.82
CA ASP A 19 -13.67 -12.42 14.24
C ASP A 19 -15.17 -12.13 14.47
N LEU A 20 -15.81 -11.38 13.56
CA LEU A 20 -17.26 -11.19 13.58
C LEU A 20 -18.05 -12.49 13.36
N ARG A 21 -17.48 -13.44 12.62
CA ARG A 21 -18.12 -14.72 12.30
C ARG A 21 -17.84 -15.78 13.38
N ASP A 22 -16.87 -15.54 14.27
CA ASP A 22 -16.56 -16.46 15.35
C ASP A 22 -17.74 -16.53 16.34
N ARG A 23 -18.27 -17.74 16.52
CA ARG A 23 -19.39 -17.99 17.43
C ARG A 23 -18.94 -18.25 18.87
N GLN A 24 -17.66 -18.57 19.09
CA GLN A 24 -17.11 -18.83 20.41
C GLN A 24 -16.63 -17.55 21.09
N ASN A 25 -16.03 -16.63 20.32
CA ASN A 25 -15.62 -15.32 20.81
C ASN A 25 -15.95 -14.22 19.80
N PRO A 26 -17.24 -13.90 19.59
CA PRO A 26 -17.66 -12.90 18.63
C PRO A 26 -17.16 -11.51 19.03
N MET A 27 -16.59 -10.79 18.07
CA MET A 27 -16.27 -9.38 18.27
C MET A 27 -17.55 -8.53 18.39
N ASP A 28 -17.49 -7.50 19.22
CA ASP A 28 -18.55 -6.51 19.36
C ASP A 28 -18.85 -5.79 18.02
N VAL A 29 -20.13 -5.71 17.66
CA VAL A 29 -20.61 -5.11 16.41
C VAL A 29 -20.27 -3.63 16.35
N ASP A 30 -20.34 -2.90 17.47
CA ASP A 30 -20.00 -1.47 17.49
C ASP A 30 -18.50 -1.25 17.24
N ARG A 31 -17.66 -2.13 17.79
CA ARG A 31 -16.23 -2.15 17.49
C ARG A 31 -15.97 -2.44 16.02
N ALA A 32 -16.65 -3.44 15.46
CA ALA A 32 -16.48 -3.80 14.07
C ALA A 32 -16.90 -2.67 13.11
N ARG A 33 -17.97 -1.94 13.47
CA ARG A 33 -18.41 -0.75 12.73
C ARG A 33 -17.36 0.36 12.77
N ALA A 34 -16.77 0.63 13.94
CA ALA A 34 -15.69 1.60 14.07
C ALA A 34 -14.46 1.24 13.21
N VAL A 35 -14.08 -0.04 13.17
CA VAL A 35 -12.98 -0.52 12.30
C VAL A 35 -13.33 -0.30 10.82
N ALA A 36 -14.56 -0.63 10.40
CA ALA A 36 -15.01 -0.43 9.03
C ALA A 36 -15.01 1.06 8.61
N ASP A 37 -15.36 1.96 9.53
CA ASP A 37 -15.35 3.40 9.28
C ASP A 37 -13.93 3.95 9.11
N VAL A 38 -12.99 3.53 9.96
CA VAL A 38 -11.56 3.90 9.81
C VAL A 38 -10.99 3.36 8.50
N ALA A 39 -11.34 2.12 8.13
CA ALA A 39 -10.92 1.53 6.87
C ALA A 39 -11.44 2.29 5.65
N ARG A 40 -12.68 2.80 5.70
CA ARG A 40 -13.23 3.62 4.63
C ARG A 40 -12.40 4.88 4.42
N VAL A 41 -12.04 5.57 5.51
CA VAL A 41 -11.18 6.78 5.45
C VAL A 41 -9.82 6.45 4.84
N LEU A 42 -9.20 5.31 5.20
CA LEU A 42 -7.94 4.88 4.60
C LEU A 42 -8.04 4.59 3.11
N VAL A 43 -9.12 3.94 2.67
CA VAL A 43 -9.37 3.67 1.25
C VAL A 43 -9.59 4.97 0.47
N ASP A 44 -10.29 5.95 1.05
CA ASP A 44 -10.49 7.24 0.42
C ASP A 44 -9.17 8.04 0.31
N SER A 45 -8.28 7.97 1.32
CA SER A 45 -6.92 8.51 1.21
C SER A 45 -6.12 7.87 0.08
N ALA A 46 -6.19 6.54 -0.08
CA ALA A 46 -5.55 5.83 -1.19
C ALA A 46 -6.06 6.30 -2.56
N LYS A 47 -7.36 6.58 -2.71
CA LYS A 47 -7.91 7.08 -3.98
C LYS A 47 -7.31 8.44 -4.34
N VAL A 48 -7.16 9.34 -3.36
CA VAL A 48 -6.53 10.65 -3.58
C VAL A 48 -5.09 10.49 -4.03
N GLU A 49 -4.35 9.54 -3.47
CA GLU A 49 -2.99 9.24 -3.92
C GLU A 49 -2.95 8.70 -5.37
N VAL A 50 -3.89 7.81 -5.74
CA VAL A 50 -4.02 7.35 -7.14
C VAL A 50 -4.28 8.53 -8.08
N ASP A 51 -5.16 9.44 -7.70
CA ASP A 51 -5.49 10.59 -8.53
C ASP A 51 -4.31 11.57 -8.63
N PHE A 52 -3.54 11.75 -7.55
CA PHE A 52 -2.28 12.49 -7.57
C PHE A 52 -1.27 11.86 -8.53
N ILE A 53 -1.09 10.52 -8.50
CA ILE A 53 -0.19 9.81 -9.41
C ILE A 53 -0.59 10.02 -10.87
N LYS A 54 -1.88 9.86 -11.18
CA LYS A 54 -2.41 10.08 -12.54
C LYS A 54 -2.19 11.50 -13.03
N ALA A 55 -2.34 12.49 -12.16
CA ALA A 55 -2.20 13.90 -12.50
C ALA A 55 -0.75 14.36 -12.63
N SER A 56 0.16 13.82 -11.81
CA SER A 56 1.57 14.21 -11.77
C SER A 56 2.49 13.39 -12.67
N GLY A 57 2.06 12.20 -13.11
CA GLY A 57 2.92 11.24 -13.79
C GLY A 57 3.97 10.60 -12.86
N ALA A 58 3.77 10.67 -11.54
CA ALA A 58 4.67 10.04 -10.58
C ALA A 58 4.75 8.51 -10.78
N ALA A 59 5.90 7.92 -10.47
CA ALA A 59 6.13 6.48 -10.68
C ALA A 59 5.37 5.58 -9.69
N GLY A 60 4.81 6.14 -8.60
CA GLY A 60 3.81 5.48 -7.77
C GLY A 60 3.68 6.06 -6.35
N SER A 61 3.10 5.27 -5.44
CA SER A 61 2.67 5.68 -4.09
C SER A 61 3.29 4.79 -3.04
N GLU A 62 3.76 5.39 -1.95
CA GLU A 62 4.33 4.67 -0.79
C GLU A 62 3.29 3.83 -0.06
N PHE A 63 2.02 4.23 -0.09
CA PHE A 63 0.93 3.48 0.55
C PHE A 63 0.45 2.28 -0.29
N LEU A 64 0.50 2.42 -1.63
CA LEU A 64 0.02 1.43 -2.58
C LEU A 64 1.09 0.44 -3.03
N GLN A 65 2.37 0.81 -2.95
CA GLN A 65 3.47 -0.07 -3.35
C GLN A 65 3.81 -1.06 -2.22
N PRO A 66 4.00 -2.35 -2.54
CA PRO A 66 4.66 -3.26 -1.62
C PRO A 66 6.11 -2.76 -1.41
N ALA A 67 6.59 -2.80 -0.17
CA ALA A 67 7.87 -2.20 0.25
C ALA A 67 9.10 -2.71 -0.53
N ASP A 68 8.96 -3.82 -1.25
CA ASP A 68 10.06 -4.51 -1.94
C ASP A 68 10.09 -4.27 -3.47
N GLU A 69 9.10 -3.57 -4.05
CA GLU A 69 8.98 -3.42 -5.51
C GLU A 69 9.06 -1.97 -5.98
N THR A 70 10.06 -1.18 -5.53
CA THR A 70 10.56 -0.15 -6.45
C THR A 70 11.20 -0.89 -7.62
N PRO A 71 10.64 -0.87 -8.85
CA PRO A 71 11.31 -1.49 -9.97
C PRO A 71 12.56 -0.65 -10.18
N GLN A 72 13.71 -1.15 -9.72
CA GLN A 72 14.99 -0.57 -10.07
C GLN A 72 15.08 -0.77 -11.58
N LEU A 73 14.77 0.31 -12.30
CA LEU A 73 14.92 0.35 -13.74
C LEU A 73 16.34 -0.15 -14.03
N PRO A 74 16.50 -1.13 -14.93
CA PRO A 74 17.82 -1.66 -15.24
C PRO A 74 18.70 -0.48 -15.67
N ASN A 75 19.96 -0.50 -15.24
CA ASN A 75 20.91 0.57 -15.56
C ASN A 75 20.86 0.86 -17.08
N GLY A 76 20.27 2.00 -17.44
CA GLY A 76 20.14 2.41 -18.85
C GLY A 76 21.48 2.71 -19.52
N ILE A 77 22.54 2.82 -18.71
CA ILE A 77 23.92 2.94 -19.15
C ILE A 77 24.60 1.60 -18.92
N THR A 78 24.79 0.83 -20.00
CA THR A 78 25.47 -0.47 -19.99
C THR A 78 26.99 -0.35 -20.16
N GLY A 79 27.50 0.84 -20.52
CA GLY A 79 28.93 1.13 -20.60
C GLY A 79 29.21 2.59 -20.97
N ILE A 80 30.33 3.13 -20.47
CA ILE A 80 30.85 4.45 -20.83
C ILE A 80 32.24 4.24 -21.43
N HIS A 81 32.44 4.62 -22.69
CA HIS A 81 33.77 4.65 -23.29
C HIS A 81 34.33 6.09 -23.21
N ARG A 82 35.40 6.28 -22.43
CA ARG A 82 36.08 7.57 -22.27
C ARG A 82 37.40 7.54 -23.01
N HIS A 83 37.50 8.30 -24.10
CA HIS A 83 38.78 8.58 -24.73
C HIS A 83 39.52 9.65 -23.93
N THR A 84 40.75 9.37 -23.53
CA THR A 84 41.66 10.35 -22.93
C THR A 84 42.80 10.61 -23.90
N MET A 85 43.07 11.86 -24.23
CA MET A 85 44.33 12.23 -24.88
C MET A 85 45.45 12.24 -23.85
N LYS A 86 46.63 11.79 -24.27
CA LYS A 86 47.87 11.87 -23.48
C LYS A 86 48.42 13.29 -23.48
#